data_AF-A0A3B0RP59-F1
#
_entry.id   AF-A0A3B0RP59-F1
#
_cell.length_a   1.000
_cell.length_b   1.000
_cell.length_c   1.000
_cell.angle_alpha   90.00
_cell.angle_beta   90.00
_cell.angle_gamma   90.00
#
_symmetry.space_group_name_H-M   'P 1'
#
loop_
_entity.id
_entity.type
_entity.pdbx_description
1 polymer ?
#
loop_
_entity_poly.entity_id
_entity_poly.type
_entity_poly.pdbx_seq_one_letter_code
_entity_poly.pdbx_strand_id
1 'polypeptide(L)'
;MNRVLLIIVLLVLFGCKSAMNVKSLSELKILPALSDNTSVVVFNEGKKIPDSISKEKLGEFKIRDGGATVDCSLKTVLNIAKSRARSIGGNVVKITRQISPRFSTCFQIDFEVFKIDNVTPFEKSFLWNSNRELVWEDFKDAPKISLPFYVCAYIDAYFDFTKYFSKKGKFEVNAEFNAQCSSVQPSERNKNGLKLANIHFDLTKIYADKIRLAFQKKQLYDFESWKKYANEIYSEYNKEYETEIYNLYNQTSYGTNISELISWKFKVNQELKNTID
;
A
#
# COMPACT_ATOMS: atom_id res chain seq x y z
N MET A 1 -52.56 -34.46 29.59
CA MET A 1 -51.97 -34.54 28.24
C MET A 1 -52.26 -33.23 27.51
N ASN A 2 -51.43 -32.19 27.69
CA ASN A 2 -51.51 -30.97 26.90
C ASN A 2 -50.20 -30.82 26.13
N ARG A 3 -50.24 -31.12 24.83
CA ARG A 3 -49.15 -30.86 23.89
C ARG A 3 -49.37 -29.45 23.33
N VAL A 4 -48.67 -28.47 23.87
CA VAL A 4 -48.54 -27.15 23.23
C VAL A 4 -47.42 -27.27 22.21
N LEU A 5 -47.79 -27.06 20.94
CA LEU A 5 -46.94 -27.15 19.77
C LEU A 5 -45.89 -26.02 19.82
N LEU A 6 -44.62 -26.36 19.98
CA LEU A 6 -43.50 -25.42 19.92
C LEU A 6 -43.28 -25.02 18.45
N ILE A 7 -43.75 -23.84 18.06
CA ILE A 7 -43.43 -23.25 16.75
C ILE A 7 -41.99 -22.74 16.82
N ILE A 8 -41.06 -23.57 16.33
CA ILE A 8 -39.68 -23.16 16.07
C ILE A 8 -39.72 -22.24 14.84
N VAL A 9 -39.78 -20.94 15.08
CA VAL A 9 -39.49 -19.93 14.06
C VAL A 9 -38.00 -20.05 13.75
N LEU A 10 -37.68 -20.81 12.69
CA LEU A 10 -36.35 -20.86 12.10
C LEU A 10 -36.10 -19.48 11.46
N LEU A 11 -35.63 -18.53 12.27
CA LEU A 11 -35.04 -17.28 11.81
C LEU A 11 -33.79 -17.65 11.02
N VAL A 12 -33.96 -17.86 9.72
CA VAL A 12 -32.87 -17.88 8.75
C VAL A 12 -32.28 -16.47 8.78
N LEU A 13 -31.28 -16.27 9.63
CA LEU A 13 -30.38 -15.15 9.54
C LEU A 13 -29.63 -15.32 8.22
N PHE A 14 -30.20 -14.77 7.13
CA PHE A 14 -29.42 -14.42 5.97
C PHE A 14 -28.31 -13.50 6.48
N GLY A 15 -27.11 -14.05 6.61
CA GLY A 15 -25.92 -13.25 6.85
C GLY A 15 -25.86 -12.22 5.75
N CYS A 16 -26.12 -10.95 6.08
CA CYS A 16 -25.86 -9.83 5.21
C CYS A 16 -24.37 -9.85 4.86
N LYS A 17 -24.01 -10.46 3.73
CA LYS A 17 -22.66 -10.42 3.19
C LYS A 17 -22.49 -9.11 2.41
N SER A 18 -22.56 -7.98 3.10
CA SER A 18 -22.41 -6.65 2.47
C SER A 18 -20.94 -6.27 2.35
N ALA A 19 -20.24 -6.96 1.44
CA ALA A 19 -19.03 -6.42 0.83
C ALA A 19 -19.43 -5.60 -0.41
N MET A 20 -18.72 -4.50 -0.69
CA MET A 20 -18.91 -3.78 -1.94
C MET A 20 -18.76 -4.74 -3.12
N ASN A 21 -19.72 -4.72 -4.05
CA ASN A 21 -19.71 -5.65 -5.18
C ASN A 21 -18.96 -5.02 -6.35
N VAL A 22 -17.87 -5.66 -6.76
CA VAL A 22 -17.22 -5.39 -8.05
C VAL A 22 -18.00 -6.13 -9.12
N LYS A 23 -18.75 -5.42 -9.95
CA LYS A 23 -19.47 -5.98 -11.09
C LYS A 23 -18.62 -5.80 -12.35
N SER A 24 -18.31 -6.91 -13.00
CA SER A 24 -17.70 -6.91 -14.33
C SER A 24 -18.73 -6.47 -15.36
N LEU A 25 -18.34 -5.53 -16.23
CA LEU A 25 -19.10 -5.16 -17.43
C LEU A 25 -18.55 -5.87 -18.65
N SER A 26 -17.23 -5.96 -18.74
CA SER A 26 -16.49 -6.71 -19.73
C SER A 26 -15.16 -7.15 -19.16
N GLU A 27 -14.81 -8.41 -19.38
CA GLU A 27 -13.48 -8.95 -19.14
C GLU A 27 -12.92 -9.37 -20.50
N LEU A 28 -11.98 -8.58 -21.00
CA LEU A 28 -11.39 -8.77 -22.33
C LEU A 28 -10.22 -9.74 -22.26
N LYS A 29 -9.42 -9.64 -21.19
CA LYS A 29 -8.22 -10.46 -20.99
C LYS A 29 -7.85 -10.55 -19.52
N ILE A 30 -7.40 -11.72 -19.10
CA ILE A 30 -6.83 -11.97 -17.78
C ILE A 30 -5.35 -12.31 -17.97
N LEU A 31 -4.48 -11.51 -17.37
CA LEU A 31 -3.04 -11.75 -17.30
C LEU A 31 -2.69 -12.37 -15.94
N PRO A 32 -1.46 -12.89 -15.76
CA PRO A 32 -0.99 -13.35 -14.45
C PRO A 32 -1.20 -12.28 -13.38
N ALA A 33 -1.76 -12.68 -12.24
CA ALA A 33 -2.05 -11.76 -11.15
C ALA A 33 -0.77 -11.09 -10.63
N LEU A 34 -0.89 -9.81 -10.28
CA LEU A 34 0.20 -9.07 -9.63
C LEU A 34 0.16 -9.32 -8.13
N SER A 35 1.31 -9.24 -7.45
CA SER A 35 1.37 -9.31 -5.99
C SER A 35 0.59 -8.16 -5.33
N ASP A 36 0.09 -8.37 -4.12
CA ASP A 36 -0.78 -7.40 -3.43
C ASP A 36 -0.13 -6.04 -3.15
N ASN A 37 1.19 -6.01 -2.99
CA ASN A 37 1.99 -4.80 -2.81
C ASN A 37 2.48 -4.17 -4.13
N THR A 38 2.22 -4.80 -5.29
CA THR A 38 2.54 -4.17 -6.58
C THR A 38 1.75 -2.88 -6.74
N SER A 39 2.44 -1.80 -7.09
CA SER A 39 1.81 -0.50 -7.29
C SER A 39 0.80 -0.54 -8.45
N VAL A 40 -0.30 0.17 -8.26
CA VAL A 40 -1.35 0.35 -9.29
C VAL A 40 -1.67 1.83 -9.37
N VAL A 41 -1.39 2.40 -10.54
CA VAL A 41 -1.60 3.83 -10.81
C VAL A 41 -3.08 4.09 -11.03
N VAL A 42 -3.59 5.17 -10.42
CA VAL A 42 -4.98 5.62 -10.61
C VAL A 42 -5.00 6.89 -11.44
N PHE A 43 -5.66 6.83 -12.59
CA PHE A 43 -6.07 8.01 -13.35
C PHE A 43 -7.49 8.38 -12.94
N ASN A 44 -7.64 9.54 -12.30
CA ASN A 44 -8.94 10.05 -11.87
C ASN A 44 -9.83 10.44 -13.07
N GLU A 45 -11.12 10.59 -12.82
CA GLU A 45 -12.09 11.02 -13.82
C GLU A 45 -11.62 12.28 -14.57
N GLY A 46 -11.79 12.26 -15.89
CA GLY A 46 -11.33 13.33 -16.79
C GLY A 46 -9.83 13.32 -17.12
N LYS A 47 -8.99 12.54 -16.42
CA LYS A 47 -7.58 12.35 -16.78
C LYS A 47 -7.42 11.21 -17.79
N LYS A 48 -6.64 11.47 -18.83
CA LYS A 48 -6.32 10.48 -19.87
C LYS A 48 -4.97 9.85 -19.59
N ILE A 49 -4.86 8.55 -19.86
CA ILE A 49 -3.57 7.89 -20.05
C ILE A 49 -2.99 8.45 -21.37
N PRO A 50 -1.79 9.07 -21.38
CA PRO A 50 -1.19 9.63 -22.58
C PRO A 50 -1.23 8.66 -23.77
N ASP A 51 -1.47 9.19 -24.97
CA ASP A 51 -1.60 8.36 -26.18
C ASP A 51 -0.24 7.86 -26.70
N SER A 52 0.86 8.48 -26.26
CA SER A 52 2.22 8.00 -26.50
C SER A 52 2.57 6.70 -25.76
N ILE A 53 1.69 6.21 -24.89
CA ILE A 53 1.94 5.04 -24.05
C ILE A 53 1.14 3.86 -24.57
N SER A 54 1.85 2.78 -24.91
CA SER A 54 1.23 1.49 -25.23
C SER A 54 0.42 1.00 -24.02
N LYS A 55 -0.85 0.69 -24.25
CA LYS A 55 -1.79 0.30 -23.21
C LYS A 55 -2.71 -0.81 -23.71
N GLU A 56 -2.77 -1.90 -22.98
CA GLU A 56 -3.70 -3.01 -23.23
C GLU A 56 -4.88 -2.91 -22.25
N LYS A 57 -6.10 -2.81 -22.75
CA LYS A 57 -7.31 -2.81 -21.91
C LYS A 57 -7.66 -4.23 -21.51
N LEU A 58 -7.78 -4.47 -20.20
CA LEU A 58 -8.05 -5.80 -19.65
C LEU A 58 -9.53 -6.00 -19.29
N GLY A 59 -10.22 -4.93 -18.91
CA GLY A 59 -11.64 -4.99 -18.61
C GLY A 59 -12.24 -3.68 -18.11
N GLU A 60 -13.55 -3.73 -17.93
CA GLU A 60 -14.37 -2.65 -17.38
C GLU A 60 -15.19 -3.14 -16.19
N PHE A 61 -15.22 -2.34 -15.14
CA PHE A 61 -15.80 -2.73 -13.86
C PHE A 61 -16.59 -1.59 -13.24
N LYS A 62 -17.51 -1.97 -12.36
CA LYS A 62 -18.30 -1.07 -11.53
C LYS A 62 -18.16 -1.47 -10.08
N ILE A 63 -17.89 -0.50 -9.22
CA ILE A 63 -18.08 -0.65 -7.78
C ILE A 63 -19.37 0.07 -7.42
N ARG A 64 -20.27 -0.64 -6.75
CA ARG A 64 -21.57 -0.14 -6.28
C ARG A 64 -21.76 -0.45 -4.81
N ASP A 65 -22.61 0.34 -4.18
CA ASP A 65 -23.03 0.16 -2.80
C ASP A 65 -23.82 -1.16 -2.65
N GLY A 66 -23.42 -1.98 -1.68
CA GLY A 66 -24.08 -3.23 -1.33
C GLY A 66 -25.12 -3.08 -0.21
N GLY A 67 -25.30 -1.88 0.33
CA GLY A 67 -26.34 -1.52 1.29
C GLY A 67 -25.97 -1.63 2.78
N ALA A 68 -24.91 -2.38 3.15
CA ALA A 68 -24.44 -2.45 4.55
C ALA A 68 -22.90 -2.49 4.69
N THR A 69 -22.19 -1.74 3.84
CA THR A 69 -20.73 -1.60 3.94
C THR A 69 -20.39 -0.51 4.97
N VAL A 70 -19.56 -0.87 5.96
CA VAL A 70 -19.22 -0.03 7.12
C VAL A 70 -18.12 1.00 6.81
N ASP A 71 -17.21 0.67 5.90
CA ASP A 71 -16.18 1.59 5.40
C ASP A 71 -16.29 1.75 3.89
N CYS A 72 -16.60 2.97 3.47
CA CYS A 72 -17.02 3.33 2.13
C CYS A 72 -16.31 4.60 1.63
N SER A 73 -15.17 4.93 2.26
CA SER A 73 -14.34 6.07 1.91
C SER A 73 -13.80 5.93 0.48
N LEU A 74 -13.46 7.07 -0.15
CA LEU A 74 -12.81 7.05 -1.47
C LEU A 74 -11.54 6.17 -1.45
N LYS A 75 -10.75 6.19 -0.36
CA LYS A 75 -9.56 5.34 -0.19
C LYS A 75 -9.94 3.86 -0.31
N THR A 76 -10.99 3.43 0.37
CA THR A 76 -11.46 2.04 0.37
C THR A 76 -11.92 1.60 -1.01
N VAL A 77 -12.69 2.44 -1.71
CA VAL A 77 -13.15 2.17 -3.08
C VAL A 77 -11.97 2.06 -4.06
N LEU A 78 -10.98 2.96 -3.95
CA LEU A 78 -9.77 2.90 -4.76
C LEU A 78 -8.96 1.64 -4.47
N ASN A 79 -8.85 1.21 -3.21
CA ASN A 79 -8.15 -0.02 -2.84
C ASN A 79 -8.83 -1.26 -3.43
N ILE A 80 -10.16 -1.32 -3.44
CA ILE A 80 -10.91 -2.40 -4.09
C ILE A 80 -10.65 -2.42 -5.60
N ALA A 81 -10.66 -1.25 -6.25
CA ALA A 81 -10.36 -1.16 -7.68
C ALA A 81 -8.92 -1.60 -8.00
N LYS A 82 -7.94 -1.20 -7.17
CA LYS A 82 -6.54 -1.64 -7.30
C LYS A 82 -6.41 -3.15 -7.10
N SER A 83 -7.07 -3.72 -6.09
CA SER A 83 -7.09 -5.17 -5.85
C SER A 83 -7.68 -5.91 -7.06
N ARG A 84 -8.79 -5.42 -7.62
CA ARG A 84 -9.35 -6.00 -8.85
C ARG A 84 -8.37 -5.92 -10.01
N ALA A 85 -7.72 -4.78 -10.21
CA ALA A 85 -6.72 -4.61 -11.27
C ALA A 85 -5.60 -5.64 -11.16
N ARG A 86 -5.02 -5.81 -9.96
CA ARG A 86 -3.97 -6.82 -9.70
C ARG A 86 -4.45 -8.23 -9.98
N SER A 87 -5.68 -8.57 -9.58
CA SER A 87 -6.24 -9.92 -9.76
C SER A 87 -6.35 -10.36 -11.23
N ILE A 88 -6.37 -9.41 -12.18
CA ILE A 88 -6.39 -9.68 -13.62
C ILE A 88 -5.09 -9.27 -14.33
N GLY A 89 -4.04 -8.97 -13.55
CA GLY A 89 -2.71 -8.61 -14.05
C GLY A 89 -2.55 -7.16 -14.53
N GLY A 90 -3.51 -6.28 -14.25
CA GLY A 90 -3.47 -4.87 -14.59
C GLY A 90 -2.74 -4.02 -13.56
N ASN A 91 -2.00 -3.00 -14.03
CA ASN A 91 -1.23 -2.06 -13.21
C ASN A 91 -1.74 -0.61 -13.31
N VAL A 92 -2.86 -0.39 -14.01
CA VAL A 92 -3.52 0.91 -14.11
C VAL A 92 -5.02 0.75 -13.89
N VAL A 93 -5.58 1.61 -13.04
CA VAL A 93 -7.02 1.86 -12.90
C VAL A 93 -7.30 3.25 -13.48
N LYS A 94 -8.21 3.33 -14.45
CA LYS A 94 -8.70 4.59 -14.98
C LYS A 94 -10.17 4.75 -14.61
N ILE A 95 -10.47 5.73 -13.77
CA ILE A 95 -11.83 6.05 -13.36
C ILE A 95 -12.53 6.75 -14.52
N THR A 96 -13.63 6.17 -14.98
CA THR A 96 -14.45 6.73 -16.07
C THR A 96 -15.63 7.50 -15.54
N ARG A 97 -16.07 7.21 -14.32
CA ARG A 97 -17.12 7.95 -13.63
C ARG A 97 -16.96 7.80 -12.12
N GLN A 98 -17.05 8.91 -11.39
CA GLN A 98 -17.15 8.91 -9.93
C GLN A 98 -18.52 9.47 -9.51
N ILE A 99 -19.20 8.76 -8.61
CA ILE A 99 -20.49 9.17 -8.08
C ILE A 99 -20.30 9.41 -6.58
N SER A 100 -20.42 10.68 -6.18
CA SER A 100 -20.41 11.05 -4.78
C SER A 100 -21.69 10.59 -4.08
N PRO A 101 -21.59 10.19 -2.81
CA PRO A 101 -22.77 9.86 -2.01
C PRO A 101 -23.73 11.07 -1.92
N ARG A 102 -25.01 10.90 -2.33
CA ARG A 102 -26.08 11.90 -2.11
C ARG A 102 -27.00 11.54 -0.94
N PHE A 103 -27.35 10.26 -0.83
CA PHE A 103 -28.25 9.72 0.21
C PHE A 103 -27.73 8.42 0.85
N SER A 104 -26.54 7.94 0.43
CA SER A 104 -25.77 6.88 1.09
C SER A 104 -24.43 7.44 1.59
N THR A 105 -23.59 6.67 2.27
CA THR A 105 -22.23 7.06 2.68
C THR A 105 -21.15 6.60 1.69
N CYS A 106 -21.53 5.88 0.62
CA CYS A 106 -20.61 5.16 -0.25
C CYS A 106 -20.30 5.89 -1.56
N PHE A 107 -19.00 6.11 -1.81
CA PHE A 107 -18.51 6.43 -3.15
C PHE A 107 -18.77 5.25 -4.10
N GLN A 108 -19.18 5.55 -5.32
CA GLN A 108 -19.32 4.55 -6.38
C GLN A 108 -18.46 4.97 -7.56
N ILE A 109 -17.85 4.00 -8.25
CA ILE A 109 -17.02 4.29 -9.42
C ILE A 109 -17.30 3.31 -10.55
N ASP A 110 -17.16 3.82 -11.77
CA ASP A 110 -16.90 3.02 -12.97
C ASP A 110 -15.43 3.17 -13.30
N PHE A 111 -14.78 2.07 -13.68
CA PHE A 111 -13.37 2.10 -14.00
C PHE A 111 -13.00 1.06 -15.05
N GLU A 112 -11.93 1.39 -15.76
CA GLU A 112 -11.26 0.53 -16.71
C GLU A 112 -9.94 0.08 -16.10
N VAL A 113 -9.55 -1.17 -16.38
CA VAL A 113 -8.23 -1.70 -16.01
C VAL A 113 -7.38 -1.82 -17.25
N PHE A 114 -6.14 -1.34 -17.17
CA PHE A 114 -5.15 -1.45 -18.23
C PHE A 114 -3.86 -2.10 -17.72
N LYS A 115 -3.12 -2.69 -18.66
CA LYS A 115 -1.70 -3.00 -18.55
C LYS A 115 -0.90 -1.98 -19.36
N ILE A 116 0.11 -1.39 -18.73
CA ILE A 116 1.17 -0.60 -19.40
C ILE A 116 2.55 -1.13 -18.99
N ASP A 117 3.57 -0.84 -19.80
CA ASP A 117 4.93 -1.36 -19.56
C ASP A 117 5.62 -0.67 -18.39
N ASN A 118 5.51 0.66 -18.30
CA ASN A 118 6.16 1.45 -17.27
C ASN A 118 5.16 2.40 -16.58
N VAL A 119 4.87 2.10 -15.32
CA VAL A 119 4.02 2.93 -14.46
C VAL A 119 4.76 4.03 -13.73
N THR A 120 6.09 3.93 -13.59
CA THR A 120 6.94 4.81 -12.78
C THR A 120 6.65 6.29 -12.97
N PRO A 121 6.48 6.84 -14.19
CA PRO A 121 6.19 8.27 -14.38
C PRO A 121 4.93 8.76 -13.63
N PHE A 122 3.95 7.89 -13.39
CA PHE A 122 2.66 8.23 -12.79
C PHE A 122 2.54 7.89 -11.31
N GLU A 123 3.50 7.16 -10.75
CA GLU A 123 3.50 6.76 -9.34
C GLU A 123 3.73 7.97 -8.43
N LYS A 124 2.83 8.19 -7.48
CA LYS A 124 3.01 9.24 -6.45
C LYS A 124 3.65 8.66 -5.19
N SER A 125 3.25 7.45 -4.85
CA SER A 125 3.84 6.64 -3.80
C SER A 125 3.57 5.16 -4.11
N PHE A 126 4.34 4.28 -3.49
CA PHE A 126 4.18 2.84 -3.60
C PHE A 126 4.73 2.14 -2.35
N LEU A 127 4.21 0.94 -2.09
CA LEU A 127 4.68 0.09 -1.01
C LEU A 127 5.97 -0.62 -1.41
N TRP A 128 6.77 -0.99 -0.41
CA TRP A 128 7.95 -1.83 -0.64
C TRP A 128 7.56 -3.17 -1.27
N ASN A 129 8.34 -3.60 -2.25
CA ASN A 129 8.16 -4.86 -2.96
C ASN A 129 9.53 -5.43 -3.34
N SER A 130 9.78 -6.70 -3.02
CA SER A 130 11.05 -7.39 -3.32
C SER A 130 11.40 -7.45 -4.80
N ASN A 131 10.40 -7.28 -5.69
CA ASN A 131 10.56 -7.28 -7.14
C ASN A 131 10.72 -5.87 -7.73
N ARG A 132 10.80 -4.82 -6.90
CA ARG A 132 10.87 -3.42 -7.36
C ARG A 132 11.92 -2.64 -6.56
N GLU A 133 13.09 -2.48 -7.15
CA GLU A 133 14.10 -1.52 -6.67
C GLU A 133 13.70 -0.08 -7.00
N LEU A 134 14.22 0.88 -6.24
CA LEU A 134 14.13 2.30 -6.57
C LEU A 134 15.01 2.62 -7.78
N VAL A 135 14.49 3.50 -8.64
CA VAL A 135 15.20 4.10 -9.78
C VAL A 135 15.20 5.63 -9.68
N TRP A 136 16.03 6.33 -10.44
CA TRP A 136 16.12 7.79 -10.30
C TRP A 136 14.85 8.54 -10.73
N GLU A 137 14.05 7.93 -11.59
CA GLU A 137 12.74 8.42 -12.01
C GLU A 137 11.70 8.40 -10.86
N ASP A 138 11.98 7.68 -9.77
CA ASP A 138 11.16 7.68 -8.56
C ASP A 138 11.34 8.97 -7.72
N PHE A 139 12.39 9.76 -7.96
CA PHE A 139 12.69 10.98 -7.20
C PHE A 139 12.13 12.20 -7.94
N LYS A 140 10.90 12.60 -7.60
CA LYS A 140 10.11 13.59 -8.35
C LYS A 140 10.01 14.95 -7.67
N ASP A 141 10.48 15.08 -6.44
CA ASP A 141 10.57 16.39 -5.79
C ASP A 141 11.78 17.18 -6.32
N ALA A 142 11.68 18.51 -6.24
CA ALA A 142 12.77 19.38 -6.64
C ALA A 142 13.99 19.18 -5.70
N PRO A 143 15.23 19.19 -6.22
CA PRO A 143 16.43 19.09 -5.40
C PRO A 143 16.49 20.20 -4.34
N LYS A 144 16.72 19.81 -3.08
CA LYS A 144 16.82 20.75 -1.95
C LYS A 144 18.28 21.17 -1.79
N ILE A 145 18.56 22.47 -1.79
CA ILE A 145 19.94 23.01 -1.71
C ILE A 145 20.70 22.49 -0.48
N SER A 146 20.00 22.25 0.64
CA SER A 146 20.58 21.82 1.90
C SER A 146 20.94 20.33 1.97
N LEU A 147 20.54 19.50 1.00
CA LEU A 147 20.71 18.04 1.06
C LEU A 147 21.22 17.47 -0.27
N PRO A 148 22.19 16.54 -0.25
CA PRO A 148 22.65 15.85 -1.47
C PRO A 148 21.51 15.03 -2.11
N PHE A 149 20.73 14.33 -1.29
CA PHE A 149 19.46 13.73 -1.68
C PHE A 149 18.59 13.47 -0.43
N TYR A 150 17.30 13.28 -0.64
CA TYR A 150 16.32 13.01 0.40
C TYR A 150 15.40 11.87 -0.05
N VAL A 151 15.41 10.78 0.72
CA VAL A 151 14.57 9.59 0.51
C VAL A 151 13.36 9.70 1.42
N CYS A 152 12.19 9.90 0.84
CA CYS A 152 10.94 10.01 1.57
C CYS A 152 10.30 8.62 1.73
N ALA A 153 10.95 7.77 2.53
CA ALA A 153 10.45 6.45 2.91
C ALA A 153 10.03 6.44 4.37
N TYR A 154 8.84 5.92 4.66
CA TYR A 154 8.28 5.92 6.01
C TYR A 154 7.44 4.68 6.29
N ILE A 155 7.19 4.44 7.58
CA ILE A 155 6.36 3.36 8.08
C ILE A 155 4.95 3.91 8.29
N ASP A 156 3.99 3.45 7.49
CA ASP A 156 2.57 3.75 7.68
C ASP A 156 1.92 2.66 8.53
N ALA A 157 1.36 3.02 9.69
CA ALA A 157 0.71 2.09 10.60
C ALA A 157 -0.72 2.55 10.89
N TYR A 158 -1.70 1.70 10.59
CA TYR A 158 -3.11 2.03 10.84
C TYR A 158 -3.92 0.81 11.31
N PHE A 159 -5.06 1.10 11.94
CA PHE A 159 -6.01 0.09 12.37
C PHE A 159 -7.19 0.01 11.41
N ASP A 160 -7.40 -1.15 10.83
CA ASP A 160 -8.54 -1.47 10.00
C ASP A 160 -9.76 -1.87 10.86
N PHE A 161 -10.79 -1.04 10.79
CA PHE A 161 -12.08 -1.21 11.45
C PHE A 161 -13.11 -2.00 10.64
N THR A 162 -12.77 -2.58 9.48
CA THR A 162 -13.71 -3.32 8.62
C THR A 162 -14.47 -4.43 9.36
N LYS A 163 -13.95 -4.89 10.50
CA LYS A 163 -14.56 -5.89 11.39
C LYS A 163 -15.10 -5.31 12.71
N TYR A 164 -15.57 -4.05 12.69
CA TYR A 164 -16.07 -3.28 13.84
C TYR A 164 -17.02 -4.06 14.75
N PHE A 165 -18.04 -4.72 14.19
CA PHE A 165 -19.05 -5.46 14.97
C PHE A 165 -18.49 -6.67 15.73
N SER A 166 -17.35 -7.21 15.32
CA SER A 166 -16.71 -8.34 16.01
C SER A 166 -15.74 -7.90 17.12
N LYS A 167 -15.52 -6.59 17.31
CA LYS A 167 -14.44 -6.03 18.16
C LYS A 167 -13.06 -6.63 17.84
N LYS A 168 -12.86 -7.09 16.59
CA LYS A 168 -11.61 -7.65 16.09
C LYS A 168 -11.18 -6.91 14.84
N GLY A 169 -10.47 -5.80 15.02
CA GLY A 169 -9.81 -5.13 13.89
C GLY A 169 -8.56 -5.88 13.44
N LYS A 170 -7.99 -5.45 12.32
CA LYS A 170 -6.65 -5.84 11.89
C LYS A 170 -5.78 -4.59 11.93
N PHE A 171 -4.54 -4.70 12.36
CA PHE A 171 -3.57 -3.63 12.14
C PHE A 171 -2.86 -3.90 10.82
N GLU A 172 -2.55 -2.84 10.10
CA GLU A 172 -1.72 -2.87 8.91
C GLU A 172 -0.53 -1.96 9.15
N VAL A 173 0.66 -2.46 8.80
CA VAL A 173 1.92 -1.73 8.92
C VAL A 173 2.65 -1.92 7.62
N ASN A 174 2.91 -0.83 6.91
CA ASN A 174 3.45 -0.84 5.56
C ASN A 174 4.70 0.04 5.49
N ALA A 175 5.69 -0.38 4.71
CA ALA A 175 6.78 0.50 4.28
C ALA A 175 6.38 1.16 2.96
N GLU A 176 6.32 2.48 2.94
CA GLU A 176 5.90 3.27 1.78
C GLU A 176 7.03 4.21 1.35
N PHE A 177 7.23 4.31 0.05
CA PHE A 177 8.08 5.32 -0.58
C PHE A 177 7.20 6.36 -1.27
N ASN A 178 7.42 7.63 -0.97
CA ASN A 178 6.70 8.74 -1.59
C ASN A 178 7.63 9.48 -2.58
N ALA A 179 7.33 9.29 -3.86
CA ALA A 179 8.08 9.86 -4.97
C ALA A 179 8.02 11.39 -4.99
N GLN A 180 6.90 11.97 -4.54
CA GLN A 180 6.64 13.41 -4.62
C GLN A 180 7.36 14.24 -3.56
N CYS A 181 7.89 13.62 -2.50
CA CYS A 181 8.76 14.28 -1.52
C CYS A 181 10.20 13.79 -1.59
N SER A 182 10.52 12.82 -2.45
CA SER A 182 11.88 12.32 -2.63
C SER A 182 12.61 13.14 -3.69
N SER A 183 13.80 13.65 -3.36
CA SER A 183 14.61 14.48 -4.25
C SER A 183 16.07 14.05 -4.25
N VAL A 184 16.79 14.38 -5.32
CA VAL A 184 18.22 14.06 -5.47
C VAL A 184 18.89 15.16 -6.29
N GLN A 185 20.04 15.64 -5.83
CA GLN A 185 20.85 16.58 -6.60
C GLN A 185 21.38 15.90 -7.87
N PRO A 186 21.46 16.59 -9.02
CA PRO A 186 21.95 15.98 -10.26
C PRO A 186 23.32 15.31 -10.13
N SER A 187 24.24 15.89 -9.35
CA SER A 187 25.57 15.33 -9.08
C SER A 187 25.55 14.00 -8.31
N GLU A 188 24.48 13.76 -7.54
CA GLU A 188 24.31 12.57 -6.69
C GLU A 188 23.57 11.44 -7.40
N ARG A 189 23.12 11.66 -8.65
CA ARG A 189 22.48 10.64 -9.50
C ARG A 189 23.51 9.65 -10.05
N ASN A 190 24.09 8.85 -9.15
CA ASN A 190 25.09 7.83 -9.47
C ASN A 190 24.70 6.46 -8.90
N LYS A 191 25.42 5.40 -9.28
CA LYS A 191 25.09 4.03 -8.86
C LYS A 191 25.10 3.84 -7.33
N ASN A 192 26.01 4.53 -6.63
CA ASN A 192 26.16 4.38 -5.19
C ASN A 192 25.05 5.12 -4.42
N GLY A 193 24.67 6.32 -4.87
CA GLY A 193 23.52 7.05 -4.33
C GLY A 193 22.23 6.24 -4.46
N LEU A 194 22.02 5.59 -5.61
CA LEU A 194 20.84 4.74 -5.81
C LEU A 194 20.87 3.51 -4.91
N LYS A 195 22.05 2.89 -4.73
CA LYS A 195 22.23 1.78 -3.80
C LYS A 195 21.95 2.19 -2.35
N LEU A 196 22.41 3.37 -1.93
CA LEU A 196 22.13 3.92 -0.60
C LEU A 196 20.63 4.15 -0.39
N ALA A 197 19.93 4.72 -1.38
CA ALA A 197 18.49 4.90 -1.32
C ALA A 197 17.72 3.58 -1.22
N ASN A 198 18.12 2.56 -1.98
CA ASN A 198 17.53 1.23 -1.89
C ASN A 198 17.76 0.59 -0.52
N ILE A 199 18.95 0.74 0.08
CA ILE A 199 19.21 0.26 1.44
C ILE A 199 18.33 0.97 2.47
N HIS A 200 18.13 2.29 2.35
CA HIS A 200 17.20 3.03 3.21
C HIS A 200 15.79 2.43 3.10
N PHE A 201 15.28 2.23 1.89
CA PHE A 201 13.92 1.71 1.72
C PHE A 201 13.76 0.27 2.23
N ASP A 202 14.79 -0.56 2.07
CA ASP A 202 14.85 -1.90 2.65
C ASP A 202 14.83 -1.85 4.20
N LEU A 203 15.54 -0.91 4.83
CA LEU A 203 15.47 -0.69 6.27
C LEU A 203 14.06 -0.28 6.71
N THR A 204 13.38 0.56 5.95
CA THR A 204 11.98 0.92 6.22
C THR A 204 11.09 -0.34 6.26
N LYS A 205 11.27 -1.28 5.32
CA LYS A 205 10.57 -2.58 5.33
C LYS A 205 10.91 -3.41 6.56
N ILE A 206 12.19 -3.55 6.90
CA ILE A 206 12.62 -4.33 8.06
C ILE A 206 11.94 -3.81 9.34
N TYR A 207 11.93 -2.49 9.54
CA TYR A 207 11.33 -1.90 10.74
C TYR A 207 9.79 -1.93 10.73
N ALA A 208 9.16 -1.76 9.58
CA ALA A 208 7.71 -2.00 9.44
C ALA A 208 7.35 -3.43 9.86
N ASP A 209 8.19 -4.41 9.55
CA ASP A 209 7.98 -5.81 9.89
C ASP A 209 8.26 -6.14 11.35
N LYS A 210 9.27 -5.53 11.97
CA LYS A 210 9.49 -5.61 13.42
C LYS A 210 8.25 -5.14 14.19
N ILE A 211 7.70 -3.99 13.78
CA ILE A 211 6.45 -3.46 14.33
C ILE A 211 5.29 -4.44 14.09
N ARG A 212 5.14 -4.96 12.86
CA ARG A 212 4.08 -5.93 12.52
C ARG A 212 4.15 -7.18 13.40
N LEU A 213 5.34 -7.75 13.59
CA LEU A 213 5.58 -8.90 14.46
C LEU A 213 5.27 -8.60 15.93
N ALA A 214 5.61 -7.41 16.43
CA ALA A 214 5.30 -7.01 17.80
C ALA A 214 3.79 -6.99 18.07
N PHE A 215 3.01 -6.41 17.15
CA PHE A 215 1.55 -6.42 17.23
C PHE A 215 0.95 -7.82 17.12
N GLN A 216 1.48 -8.68 16.23
CA GLN A 216 1.02 -10.07 16.10
C GLN A 216 1.23 -10.85 17.40
N LYS A 217 2.40 -10.72 18.04
CA LYS A 217 2.74 -11.41 19.30
C LYS A 217 1.80 -11.00 20.44
N LYS A 218 1.42 -9.73 20.53
CA LYS A 218 0.54 -9.24 21.61
C LYS A 218 -0.95 -9.52 21.37
N GLN A 219 -1.32 -9.97 20.16
CA GLN A 219 -2.69 -10.34 19.81
C GLN A 219 -3.73 -9.24 20.10
N LEU A 220 -3.43 -8.02 19.68
CA LEU A 220 -4.32 -6.87 19.89
C LEU A 220 -5.42 -6.82 18.83
N TYR A 221 -6.67 -6.79 19.28
CA TYR A 221 -7.84 -6.84 18.41
C TYR A 221 -8.86 -5.71 18.67
N ASP A 222 -8.74 -5.03 19.81
CA ASP A 222 -9.54 -3.85 20.15
C ASP A 222 -8.76 -2.55 19.89
N PHE A 223 -9.50 -1.48 19.54
CA PHE A 223 -8.92 -0.22 19.11
C PHE A 223 -8.17 0.53 20.23
N GLU A 224 -8.69 0.54 21.46
CA GLU A 224 -8.08 1.29 22.56
C GLU A 224 -6.74 0.66 22.97
N SER A 225 -6.69 -0.67 23.08
CA SER A 225 -5.44 -1.38 23.36
C SER A 225 -4.47 -1.26 22.18
N TRP A 226 -4.96 -1.33 20.94
CA TRP A 226 -4.14 -1.05 19.76
C TRP A 226 -3.55 0.36 19.83
N LYS A 227 -4.36 1.39 20.04
CA LYS A 227 -3.93 2.79 20.05
C LYS A 227 -2.86 3.04 21.12
N LYS A 228 -3.06 2.50 22.33
CA LYS A 228 -2.10 2.62 23.42
C LYS A 228 -0.77 1.93 23.06
N TYR A 229 -0.83 0.67 22.65
CA TYR A 229 0.37 -0.10 22.34
C TYR A 229 1.08 0.38 21.07
N ALA A 230 0.32 0.87 20.09
CA ALA A 230 0.85 1.44 18.88
C ALA A 230 1.73 2.63 19.18
N ASN A 231 1.31 3.54 20.06
CA ASN A 231 2.14 4.69 20.44
C ASN A 231 3.47 4.25 21.10
N GLU A 232 3.43 3.23 21.96
CA GLU A 232 4.62 2.69 22.63
C GLU A 232 5.59 2.04 21.63
N ILE A 233 5.11 1.07 20.85
CA ILE A 233 5.90 0.29 19.89
C ILE A 233 6.39 1.13 18.72
N TYR A 234 5.55 2.03 18.21
CA TYR A 234 5.92 2.95 17.14
C TYR A 234 7.04 3.88 17.61
N SER A 235 6.96 4.41 18.83
CA SER A 235 8.02 5.24 19.41
C SER A 235 9.34 4.47 19.55
N GLU A 236 9.31 3.25 20.10
CA GLU A 236 10.49 2.40 20.30
C GLU A 236 11.18 2.07 18.96
N TYR A 237 10.45 1.45 18.04
CA TYR A 237 11.04 1.01 16.77
C TYR A 237 11.36 2.17 15.82
N ASN A 238 10.66 3.30 15.89
CA ASN A 238 11.06 4.46 15.08
C ASN A 238 12.34 5.09 15.60
N LYS A 239 12.55 5.15 16.91
CA LYS A 239 13.81 5.66 17.45
C LYS A 239 14.99 4.79 16.99
N GLU A 240 14.82 3.46 17.01
CA GLU A 240 15.81 2.54 16.47
C GLU A 240 16.00 2.73 14.96
N TYR A 241 14.91 2.83 14.20
CA TYR A 241 14.94 3.07 12.76
C TYR A 241 15.69 4.37 12.41
N GLU A 242 15.37 5.48 13.07
CA GLU A 242 16.04 6.77 12.89
C GLU A 242 17.54 6.67 13.20
N THR A 243 17.89 5.89 14.23
CA THR A 243 19.30 5.60 14.56
C THR A 243 19.99 4.81 13.45
N GLU A 244 19.33 3.79 12.90
CA GLU A 244 19.89 3.00 11.80
C GLU A 244 20.02 3.81 10.50
N ILE A 245 19.04 4.67 10.18
CA ILE A 245 19.14 5.61 9.07
C ILE A 245 20.31 6.58 9.30
N TYR A 246 20.43 7.17 10.49
CA TYR A 246 21.57 8.03 10.82
C TYR A 246 22.92 7.29 10.64
N ASN A 247 23.02 6.07 11.15
CA ASN A 247 24.23 5.25 11.02
C ASN A 247 24.55 4.92 9.56
N LEU A 248 23.54 4.50 8.79
CA LEU A 248 23.67 4.21 7.36
C LEU A 248 24.27 5.42 6.61
N TYR A 249 23.69 6.60 6.77
CA TYR A 249 24.14 7.77 6.04
C TYR A 249 25.53 8.25 6.47
N ASN A 250 25.86 8.21 7.77
CA ASN A 250 27.17 8.65 8.25
C ASN A 250 28.29 7.65 7.94
N GLN A 251 28.09 6.36 8.20
CA GLN A 251 29.12 5.34 7.98
C GLN A 251 29.42 5.17 6.50
N THR A 252 28.39 5.23 5.64
CA THR A 252 28.60 5.20 4.18
C THR A 252 29.09 6.53 3.62
N SER A 253 29.23 7.57 4.45
CA SER A 253 29.58 8.93 4.00
C SER A 253 28.68 9.36 2.82
N TYR A 254 27.36 9.24 3.02
CA TYR A 254 26.33 9.50 2.01
C TYR A 254 26.54 8.70 0.70
N GLY A 255 27.07 7.49 0.81
CA GLY A 255 27.27 6.54 -0.30
C GLY A 255 28.65 6.59 -0.95
N THR A 256 29.54 7.47 -0.50
CA THR A 256 30.91 7.57 -1.03
C THR A 256 31.85 6.51 -0.47
N ASN A 257 31.62 6.03 0.76
CA ASN A 257 32.35 4.91 1.34
C ASN A 257 31.76 3.57 0.86
N ILE A 258 32.37 3.03 -0.21
CA ILE A 258 31.91 1.82 -0.90
C ILE A 258 31.97 0.58 0.01
N SER A 259 33.00 0.47 0.85
CA SER A 259 33.15 -0.68 1.75
C SER A 259 31.98 -0.77 2.71
N GLU A 260 31.66 0.35 3.38
CA GLU A 260 30.51 0.43 4.29
C GLU A 260 29.19 0.22 3.55
N LEU A 261 29.04 0.75 2.34
CA LEU A 261 27.82 0.56 1.54
C LEU A 261 27.61 -0.91 1.15
N ILE A 262 28.67 -1.68 0.95
CA ILE A 262 28.61 -3.13 0.73
C ILE A 262 28.23 -3.85 2.03
N SER A 263 28.89 -3.51 3.15
CA SER A 263 28.58 -4.08 4.48
C SER A 263 27.12 -3.88 4.86
N TRP A 264 26.60 -2.67 4.68
CA TRP A 264 25.19 -2.34 4.91
C TRP A 264 24.24 -3.14 4.03
N LYS A 265 24.51 -3.24 2.72
CA LYS A 265 23.66 -4.04 1.84
C LYS A 265 23.66 -5.51 2.25
N PHE A 266 24.81 -6.06 2.66
CA PHE A 266 24.88 -7.43 3.16
C PHE A 266 24.05 -7.61 4.43
N LYS A 267 24.25 -6.76 5.44
CA LYS A 267 23.47 -6.77 6.70
C LYS A 267 21.97 -6.74 6.43
N VAL A 268 21.52 -5.76 5.65
CA VAL A 268 20.11 -5.54 5.31
C VAL A 268 19.53 -6.73 4.53
N ASN A 269 20.27 -7.30 3.59
CA ASN A 269 19.83 -8.50 2.86
C ASN A 269 19.68 -9.72 3.78
N GLN A 270 20.47 -9.84 4.85
CA GLN A 270 20.29 -10.92 5.83
C GLN A 270 19.06 -10.67 6.72
N GLU A 271 18.82 -9.43 7.13
CA GLU A 271 17.64 -9.07 7.91
C GLU A 271 16.35 -9.23 7.11
N LEU A 272 16.34 -8.88 5.82
CA LEU A 272 15.18 -9.06 4.92
C LEU A 272 14.72 -10.52 4.84
N LYS A 273 15.61 -11.50 4.96
CA LYS A 273 15.23 -12.94 4.96
C LYS A 273 14.37 -13.33 6.17
N ASN A 274 14.41 -12.53 7.23
CA ASN A 274 13.60 -12.74 8.44
C ASN A 274 12.32 -11.91 8.45
N THR A 275 12.04 -11.17 7.37
CA THR A 275 10.83 -10.36 7.22
C THR A 275 9.65 -11.21 6.74
N ILE A 276 8.44 -10.73 6.98
CA ILE A 276 7.19 -11.34 6.54
C ILE A 276 6.92 -10.90 5.09
N ASP A 277 6.53 -11.85 4.24
CA ASP A 277 6.08 -11.58 2.87
C ASP A 277 4.72 -10.87 2.81
#